data_AF-A0A0D0DIK5-F1
#
_entry.id   AF-A0A0D0DIK5-F1
#
_cell.length_a   1.000
_cell.length_b   1.000
_cell.length_c   1.000
_cell.angle_alpha   90.00
_cell.angle_beta   90.00
_cell.angle_gamma   90.00
#
_symmetry.space_group_name_H-M   'P 1'
#
loop_
_entity.id
_entity.type
_entity.pdbx_description
1 polymer ?
#
loop_
_entity_poly.entity_id
_entity_poly.type
_entity_poly.pdbx_seq_one_letter_code
_entity_poly.pdbx_strand_id
1 'polypeptide(L)'
;MIISCSAGHPGKHICMVGAHLCGQPCSMIGKNGCLEQCIKVTDHADGGHECAATTHACGEPCDLTNLRLAGGRRYSCPEKCHIPSDVEHDEHRCDARLCSVICQLCKRLCSNTDHMHGLRPGATHLCGQPHSCEVVCSARGICEIETAPHSIEATFTGRHETFQYTKLLDDAYYLLVSKRLKCVKVIPPGEIQHDGPHTHSLNPKVVHFCQARCKYCSYFCTLPLGHAQQEHDTRHGSMSQSRWSIDGPEDVSLEIAGRRFSSNDEGAPMMCNLFCQAMGRHVHIAKCRVDDPATCNGNDQIQHIHRRLHPDPDDPKDFVTHSLFWQRAGRVFVSTFCHQSDSLGQDLKIPIRERNR
;
A
#
# COMPACT_ATOMS: atom_id res chain seq x y z
N MET A 1 9.63 4.17 96.00
CA MET A 1 8.41 3.35 95.98
C MET A 1 8.11 3.07 94.53
N ILE A 2 8.26 1.80 94.15
CA ILE A 2 8.12 1.25 92.80
C ILE A 2 6.63 1.23 92.44
N ILE A 3 6.27 1.64 91.22
CA ILE A 3 5.05 1.15 90.59
C ILE A 3 5.44 0.52 89.26
N SER A 4 5.63 -0.79 89.33
CA SER A 4 5.68 -1.73 88.22
C SER A 4 4.28 -1.86 87.63
N CYS A 5 4.10 -1.52 86.36
CA CYS A 5 2.92 -2.00 85.62
C CYS A 5 3.15 -3.47 85.25
N SER A 6 2.93 -4.35 86.23
CA SER A 6 2.68 -5.77 85.98
C SER A 6 1.35 -5.88 85.24
N ALA A 7 1.40 -6.25 83.95
CA ALA A 7 0.22 -6.66 83.20
C ALA A 7 -0.34 -7.95 83.82
N GLY A 8 -1.20 -7.78 84.82
CA GLY A 8 -1.86 -8.86 85.52
C GLY A 8 -3.10 -9.32 84.77
N HIS A 9 -2.97 -10.38 83.98
CA HIS A 9 -4.07 -11.34 83.85
C HIS A 9 -3.50 -12.77 83.87
N PRO A 10 -4.11 -13.70 84.63
CA PRO A 10 -3.78 -15.11 84.60
C PRO A 10 -4.65 -15.81 83.54
N GLY A 11 -4.03 -16.12 82.41
CA GLY A 11 -4.61 -16.89 81.30
C GLY A 11 -3.67 -16.84 80.09
N LYS A 12 -3.77 -17.80 79.16
CA LYS A 12 -3.13 -17.63 77.84
C LYS A 12 -3.85 -16.47 77.13
N HIS A 13 -3.43 -15.23 77.37
CA HIS A 13 -3.81 -14.16 76.47
C HIS A 13 -2.98 -14.23 75.21
N ILE A 14 -3.64 -13.94 74.11
CA ILE A 14 -2.99 -13.47 72.91
C ILE A 14 -2.68 -11.99 73.22
N CYS A 15 -1.42 -11.66 73.51
CA CYS A 15 -1.00 -10.25 73.54
C CYS A 15 -1.37 -9.65 72.17
N MET A 16 -2.23 -8.62 72.14
CA MET A 16 -2.30 -7.79 70.95
C MET A 16 -0.97 -7.06 70.84
N VAL A 17 -0.09 -7.53 69.96
CA VAL A 17 1.28 -7.02 69.77
C VAL A 17 1.30 -5.49 69.66
N GLY A 18 0.27 -4.88 69.07
CA GLY A 18 0.12 -3.43 68.95
C GLY A 18 0.09 -2.64 70.28
N ALA A 19 -0.23 -3.25 71.42
CA ALA A 19 -0.26 -2.54 72.72
C ALA A 19 1.14 -2.27 73.31
N HIS A 20 2.19 -2.84 72.72
CA HIS A 20 3.59 -2.67 73.14
C HIS A 20 4.46 -1.96 72.10
N LEU A 21 3.88 -1.55 70.97
CA LEU A 21 4.57 -0.86 69.91
C LEU A 21 4.33 0.64 70.02
N CYS A 22 5.35 1.41 69.64
CA CYS A 22 5.34 2.85 69.60
C CYS A 22 4.15 3.41 68.80
N GLY A 23 3.81 2.79 67.67
CA GLY A 23 2.64 3.14 66.86
C GLY A 23 2.69 4.50 66.17
N GLN A 24 3.73 5.31 66.43
CA GLN A 24 3.95 6.59 65.75
C GLN A 24 4.26 6.40 64.27
N PRO A 25 3.99 7.41 63.41
CA PRO A 25 4.32 7.36 62.00
C PRO A 25 5.79 7.03 61.76
N CYS A 26 6.05 6.12 60.83
CA CYS A 26 7.41 5.82 60.38
C CYS A 26 8.06 7.08 59.79
N SER A 27 9.36 7.25 60.03
CA SER A 27 10.15 8.35 59.47
C SER A 27 10.16 8.35 57.93
N MET A 28 9.84 7.22 57.29
CA MET A 28 9.77 7.06 55.83
C MET A 28 8.32 6.93 55.32
N ILE A 29 7.34 7.44 56.08
CA ILE A 29 5.93 7.42 55.68
C ILE A 29 5.73 8.08 54.31
N GLY A 30 4.90 7.46 53.46
CA GLY A 30 4.66 7.88 52.09
C GLY A 30 5.63 7.32 51.05
N LYS A 31 6.75 6.69 51.45
CA LYS A 31 7.59 5.91 50.53
C LYS A 31 6.95 4.56 50.21
N ASN A 32 7.22 4.06 49.01
CA ASN A 32 6.64 2.79 48.56
C ASN A 32 7.22 1.63 49.39
N GLY A 33 6.36 0.75 49.90
CA GLY A 33 6.73 -0.34 50.81
C GLY A 33 6.67 0.03 52.30
N CYS A 34 6.40 1.28 52.67
CA CYS A 34 6.22 1.66 54.07
C CYS A 34 4.98 0.99 54.69
N LEU A 35 5.11 0.50 55.93
CA LEU A 35 3.99 -0.05 56.71
C LEU A 35 3.37 0.96 57.67
N GLU A 36 3.65 2.24 57.45
CA GLU A 36 3.10 3.44 58.11
C GLU A 36 3.43 3.60 59.60
N GLN A 37 3.36 2.55 60.40
CA GLN A 37 3.50 2.60 61.85
C GLN A 37 4.82 2.00 62.34
N CYS A 38 5.39 2.65 63.36
CA CYS A 38 6.61 2.23 64.02
C CYS A 38 6.41 0.92 64.80
N ILE A 39 7.29 -0.06 64.56
CA ILE A 39 7.30 -1.34 65.26
C ILE A 39 8.31 -1.41 66.41
N LYS A 40 8.96 -0.28 66.75
CA LYS A 40 9.79 -0.20 67.95
C LYS A 40 8.91 -0.27 69.19
N VAL A 41 9.49 -0.68 70.31
CA VAL A 41 8.79 -0.69 71.61
C VAL A 41 8.38 0.71 72.04
N THR A 42 7.32 0.82 72.83
CA THR A 42 6.90 2.10 73.43
C THR A 42 8.03 2.73 74.24
N ASP A 43 8.17 4.07 74.17
CA ASP A 43 9.21 4.87 74.84
C ASP A 43 10.67 4.56 74.44
N HIS A 44 10.90 4.14 73.19
CA HIS A 44 12.25 4.05 72.63
C HIS A 44 12.94 5.43 72.59
N ALA A 45 14.23 5.49 72.95
CA ALA A 45 14.98 6.74 73.15
C ALA A 45 15.59 7.30 71.86
N ASP A 46 15.56 6.49 70.80
CA ASP A 46 16.08 6.78 69.48
C ASP A 46 15.07 7.64 68.71
N GLY A 47 15.42 8.88 68.36
CA GLY A 47 14.50 9.82 67.70
C GLY A 47 13.98 9.43 66.31
N GLY A 48 14.34 8.24 65.79
CA GLY A 48 13.89 7.72 64.49
C GLY A 48 12.83 6.63 64.64
N HIS A 49 11.75 6.72 63.86
CA HIS A 49 10.65 5.77 63.85
C HIS A 49 10.76 4.81 62.66
N GLU A 50 10.84 3.50 62.92
CA GLU A 50 11.04 2.48 61.88
C GLU A 50 9.86 1.50 61.86
N CYS A 51 9.32 1.25 60.67
CA CYS A 51 8.30 0.21 60.46
C CYS A 51 8.96 -1.14 60.13
N ALA A 52 8.17 -2.21 60.01
CA ALA A 52 8.70 -3.55 59.72
C ALA A 52 9.17 -3.74 58.26
N ALA A 53 9.08 -2.72 57.42
CA ALA A 53 9.52 -2.80 56.03
C ALA A 53 11.04 -2.91 55.94
N THR A 54 11.54 -3.88 55.17
CA THR A 54 12.98 -4.07 54.95
C THR A 54 13.58 -3.02 54.03
N THR A 55 12.76 -2.40 53.18
CA THR A 55 13.22 -1.42 52.18
C THR A 55 12.07 -0.47 51.86
N HIS A 56 12.39 0.82 51.82
CA HIS A 56 11.48 1.86 51.34
C HIS A 56 11.94 2.23 49.92
N ALA A 57 11.18 1.84 48.91
CA ALA A 57 11.54 2.10 47.52
C ALA A 57 11.35 3.58 47.16
N CYS A 58 12.20 4.06 46.25
CA CYS A 58 12.18 5.41 45.70
C CYS A 58 10.76 5.84 45.28
N GLY A 59 10.09 5.00 44.48
CA GLY A 59 8.69 5.20 44.12
C GLY A 59 8.44 6.18 42.97
N GLU A 60 9.46 6.86 42.46
CA GLU A 60 9.42 7.65 41.23
C GLU A 60 9.14 6.76 40.00
N PRO A 61 8.57 7.28 38.90
CA PRO A 61 8.32 6.50 37.70
C PRO A 61 9.63 5.96 37.10
N CYS A 62 9.57 4.77 36.50
CA CYS A 62 10.71 4.23 35.75
C CYS A 62 11.11 5.14 34.58
N ASP A 63 12.41 5.28 34.32
CA ASP A 63 12.91 6.18 33.27
C ASP A 63 12.50 5.77 31.85
N LEU A 64 12.07 4.53 31.67
CA LEU A 64 11.43 4.08 30.42
C LEU A 64 10.00 4.62 30.26
N THR A 65 9.79 5.90 30.59
CA THR A 65 8.52 6.60 30.40
C THR A 65 8.57 7.43 29.13
N ASN A 66 7.49 7.44 28.34
CA ASN A 66 7.34 8.23 27.12
C ASN A 66 8.37 7.95 26.01
N LEU A 67 8.87 6.72 25.91
CA LEU A 67 9.78 6.30 24.86
C LEU A 67 9.09 6.34 23.49
N ARG A 68 9.79 6.90 22.50
CA ARG A 68 9.41 6.85 21.10
C ARG A 68 10.07 5.64 20.45
N LEU A 69 9.25 4.63 20.16
CA LEU A 69 9.68 3.44 19.44
C LEU A 69 9.66 3.67 17.92
N ALA A 70 10.34 2.80 17.19
CA ALA A 70 10.23 2.78 15.73
C ALA A 70 8.77 2.63 15.28
N GLY A 71 8.42 3.33 14.20
CA GLY A 71 7.04 3.41 13.71
C GLY A 71 6.13 4.38 14.47
N GLY A 72 6.70 5.28 15.29
CA GLY A 72 5.96 6.36 15.96
C GLY A 72 5.14 5.93 17.17
N ARG A 73 5.26 4.67 17.58
CA ARG A 73 4.56 4.13 18.75
C ARG A 73 5.21 4.66 20.03
N ARG A 74 4.38 4.96 21.03
CA ARG A 74 4.86 5.36 22.35
C ARG A 74 4.77 4.19 23.31
N TYR A 75 5.78 4.07 24.17
CA TYR A 75 5.80 3.12 25.26
C TYR A 75 6.17 3.83 26.55
N SER A 76 5.45 3.49 27.62
CA SER A 76 5.79 3.90 28.98
C SER A 76 5.76 2.66 29.85
N CYS A 77 6.82 2.44 30.61
CA CYS A 77 6.85 1.41 31.64
C CYS A 77 5.82 1.78 32.72
N PRO A 78 4.91 0.87 33.09
CA PRO A 78 3.90 1.15 34.12
C PRO A 78 4.49 1.09 35.54
N GLU A 79 5.70 0.54 35.69
CA GLU A 79 6.32 0.28 36.98
C GLU A 79 7.06 1.50 37.53
N LYS A 80 7.28 1.46 38.84
CA LYS A 80 8.00 2.49 39.60
C LYS A 80 9.40 2.01 39.98
N CYS A 81 10.28 2.96 40.29
CA CYS A 81 11.62 2.70 40.77
C CYS A 81 11.59 1.88 42.06
N HIS A 82 12.32 0.77 42.08
CA HIS A 82 12.46 -0.11 43.25
C HIS A 82 13.79 0.09 44.00
N ILE A 83 14.64 1.01 43.54
CA ILE A 83 15.89 1.35 44.23
C ILE A 83 15.55 1.89 45.64
N PRO A 84 16.25 1.46 46.71
CA PRO A 84 16.06 1.98 48.05
C PRO A 84 16.17 3.50 48.09
N SER A 85 15.25 4.16 48.80
CA SER A 85 15.11 5.62 48.85
C SER A 85 16.26 6.34 49.58
N ASP A 86 17.06 5.61 50.34
CA ASP A 86 18.28 6.06 51.01
C ASP A 86 19.52 5.99 50.10
N VAL A 87 19.41 5.38 48.92
CA VAL A 87 20.48 5.31 47.92
C VAL A 87 20.25 6.37 46.84
N GLU A 88 21.18 7.32 46.72
CA GLU A 88 21.17 8.30 45.64
C GLU A 88 21.34 7.62 44.27
N HIS A 89 20.49 7.98 43.31
CA HIS A 89 20.52 7.47 41.95
C HIS A 89 19.88 8.47 40.97
N ASP A 90 20.47 8.58 39.79
CA ASP A 90 19.94 9.43 38.70
C ASP A 90 19.08 8.65 37.70
N GLU A 91 19.25 7.31 37.63
CA GLU A 91 18.47 6.44 36.74
C GLU A 91 17.43 5.64 37.56
N HIS A 92 16.15 5.90 37.33
CA HIS A 92 15.03 5.23 38.00
C HIS A 92 14.69 3.90 37.34
N ARG A 93 14.99 2.80 38.05
CA ARG A 93 14.87 1.43 37.53
C ARG A 93 13.83 0.62 38.32
N CYS A 94 12.89 0.00 37.62
CA CYS A 94 11.96 -0.96 38.21
C CYS A 94 12.55 -2.38 38.27
N ASP A 95 11.84 -3.31 38.92
CA ASP A 95 12.27 -4.72 39.06
C ASP A 95 12.17 -5.54 37.77
N ALA A 96 11.59 -4.97 36.70
CA ALA A 96 11.51 -5.67 35.44
C ALA A 96 12.93 -5.92 34.89
N ARG A 97 13.24 -7.21 34.68
CA ARG A 97 14.53 -7.65 34.12
C ARG A 97 14.51 -7.68 32.60
N LEU A 98 13.37 -8.03 32.01
CA LEU A 98 13.23 -8.20 30.57
C LEU A 98 12.59 -6.97 29.94
N CYS A 99 12.93 -6.71 28.69
CA CYS A 99 12.27 -5.68 27.91
C CYS A 99 10.81 -6.08 27.62
N SER A 100 9.87 -5.24 28.06
CA SER A 100 8.42 -5.37 27.87
C SER A 100 7.91 -4.78 26.55
N VAL A 101 8.80 -4.22 25.74
CA VAL A 101 8.47 -3.65 24.44
C VAL A 101 8.30 -4.76 23.41
N ILE A 102 7.31 -4.65 22.53
CA ILE A 102 7.13 -5.62 21.44
C ILE A 102 8.14 -5.38 20.31
N CYS A 103 8.53 -6.48 19.66
CA CYS A 103 9.39 -6.52 18.49
C CYS A 103 8.93 -5.51 17.44
N GLN A 104 9.87 -4.84 16.78
CA GLN A 104 9.55 -3.89 15.72
C GLN A 104 9.02 -4.59 14.46
N LEU A 105 9.34 -5.87 14.26
CA LEU A 105 8.99 -6.64 13.07
C LEU A 105 7.79 -7.59 13.29
N CYS A 106 7.36 -7.82 14.53
CA CYS A 106 6.22 -8.70 14.82
C CYS A 106 5.58 -8.37 16.17
N LYS A 107 4.64 -9.19 16.62
CA LYS A 107 3.88 -8.93 17.87
C LYS A 107 4.49 -9.58 19.13
N ARG A 108 5.65 -10.25 19.02
CA ARG A 108 6.33 -10.90 20.17
C ARG A 108 7.07 -9.88 21.02
N LEU A 109 7.33 -10.20 22.29
CA LEU A 109 8.17 -9.38 23.16
C LEU A 109 9.63 -9.35 22.70
N CYS A 110 10.33 -8.28 23.04
CA CYS A 110 11.76 -8.17 22.82
C CYS A 110 12.51 -9.20 23.65
N SER A 111 13.54 -9.82 23.06
CA SER A 111 14.37 -10.83 23.71
C SER A 111 15.54 -10.24 24.50
N ASN A 112 15.66 -8.92 24.57
CA ASN A 112 16.76 -8.27 25.30
C ASN A 112 16.56 -8.45 26.81
N THR A 113 17.62 -8.90 27.47
CA THR A 113 17.69 -9.15 28.91
C THR A 113 18.01 -7.89 29.72
N ASP A 114 18.23 -6.76 29.06
CA ASP A 114 18.38 -5.45 29.68
C ASP A 114 17.08 -4.66 29.48
N HIS A 115 16.25 -4.56 30.54
CA HIS A 115 15.02 -3.78 30.49
C HIS A 115 15.29 -2.32 30.06
N MET A 116 16.38 -1.71 30.56
CA MET A 116 16.75 -0.30 30.33
C MET A 116 17.37 -0.03 28.96
N HIS A 117 17.53 -1.06 28.10
CA HIS A 117 18.21 -0.87 26.81
C HIS A 117 17.52 0.16 25.91
N GLY A 118 16.23 0.45 26.14
CA GLY A 118 15.45 1.45 25.42
C GLY A 118 15.87 2.91 25.66
N LEU A 119 16.65 3.18 26.71
CA LEU A 119 17.23 4.51 26.97
C LEU A 119 18.38 4.85 26.01
N ARG A 120 19.01 3.83 25.40
CA ARG A 120 20.12 4.03 24.48
C ARG A 120 19.63 4.61 23.15
N PRO A 121 20.32 5.63 22.59
CA PRO A 121 19.99 6.14 21.27
C PRO A 121 20.00 5.02 20.22
N GLY A 122 18.93 4.93 19.42
CA GLY A 122 18.82 3.92 18.36
C GLY A 122 18.53 2.49 18.84
N ALA A 123 18.05 2.31 20.07
CA ALA A 123 17.70 1.00 20.62
C ALA A 123 16.73 0.22 19.72
N THR A 124 17.14 -0.99 19.32
CA THR A 124 16.31 -1.90 18.54
C THR A 124 15.63 -2.93 19.44
N HIS A 125 14.31 -3.05 19.32
CA HIS A 125 13.53 -4.08 19.98
C HIS A 125 13.25 -5.23 19.02
N LEU A 126 13.95 -6.35 19.20
CA LEU A 126 13.82 -7.56 18.38
C LEU A 126 13.56 -8.77 19.27
N CYS A 127 12.80 -9.75 18.77
CA CYS A 127 12.46 -10.98 19.49
C CYS A 127 13.47 -12.12 19.30
N GLY A 128 14.59 -11.87 18.61
CA GLY A 128 15.65 -12.86 18.39
C GLY A 128 15.29 -14.01 17.44
N GLN A 129 14.29 -13.81 16.59
CA GLN A 129 13.79 -14.82 15.66
C GLN A 129 13.78 -14.28 14.23
N PRO A 130 13.82 -15.14 13.19
CA PRO A 130 13.74 -14.69 11.80
C PRO A 130 12.36 -14.11 11.46
N HIS A 131 12.29 -13.20 10.48
CA HIS A 131 11.04 -12.55 10.03
C HIS A 131 10.92 -12.54 8.51
N SER A 132 9.68 -12.56 8.00
CA SER A 132 9.43 -12.27 6.59
C SER A 132 9.74 -10.81 6.27
N CYS A 133 10.35 -10.56 5.11
CA CYS A 133 10.53 -9.20 4.63
C CYS A 133 9.22 -8.66 4.05
N GLU A 134 8.74 -7.54 4.60
CA GLU A 134 7.49 -6.88 4.15
C GLU A 134 7.70 -5.93 2.97
N VAL A 135 8.96 -5.70 2.56
CA VAL A 135 9.29 -4.84 1.42
C VAL A 135 8.91 -5.55 0.13
N VAL A 136 8.40 -4.81 -0.85
CA VAL A 136 8.07 -5.35 -2.17
C VAL A 136 9.34 -5.66 -2.97
N CYS A 137 9.19 -6.48 -4.01
CA CYS A 137 10.26 -6.74 -4.97
C CYS A 137 10.89 -5.42 -5.46
N SER A 138 12.20 -5.42 -5.70
CA SER A 138 12.98 -4.27 -6.17
C SER A 138 13.32 -4.33 -7.66
N ALA A 139 13.19 -5.50 -8.31
CA ALA A 139 13.49 -5.69 -9.73
C ALA A 139 12.58 -4.83 -10.62
N ARG A 140 13.00 -4.42 -11.82
CA ARG A 140 12.11 -3.66 -12.73
C ARG A 140 10.97 -4.54 -13.27
N GLY A 141 9.93 -3.92 -13.83
CA GLY A 141 8.81 -4.65 -14.43
C GLY A 141 7.69 -5.00 -13.45
N ILE A 142 6.75 -5.81 -13.90
CA ILE A 142 5.59 -6.26 -13.12
C ILE A 142 5.86 -7.69 -12.65
N CYS A 143 5.64 -8.02 -11.37
CA CYS A 143 5.89 -9.40 -10.90
C CYS A 143 4.77 -10.34 -11.33
N GLU A 144 3.53 -9.87 -11.30
CA GLU A 144 2.35 -10.66 -11.65
C GLU A 144 1.29 -9.76 -12.28
N ILE A 145 0.68 -10.25 -13.37
CA ILE A 145 -0.49 -9.64 -14.01
C ILE A 145 -1.65 -10.58 -13.74
N GLU A 146 -2.64 -10.14 -12.96
CA GLU A 146 -3.87 -10.90 -12.78
C GLU A 146 -4.65 -10.92 -14.09
N THR A 147 -4.86 -12.13 -14.62
CA THR A 147 -5.45 -12.30 -15.95
C THR A 147 -6.95 -12.55 -15.93
N ALA A 148 -7.58 -12.56 -14.75
CA ALA A 148 -9.03 -12.67 -14.62
C ALA A 148 -9.65 -11.27 -14.81
N PRO A 149 -10.35 -11.03 -15.93
CA PRO A 149 -10.98 -9.74 -16.15
C PRO A 149 -12.10 -9.56 -15.13
N HIS A 150 -12.06 -8.46 -14.38
CA HIS A 150 -13.18 -8.06 -13.54
C HIS A 150 -14.21 -7.41 -14.46
N SER A 151 -15.43 -7.94 -14.45
CA SER A 151 -16.54 -7.41 -15.23
C SER A 151 -17.55 -6.74 -14.31
N ILE A 152 -18.08 -5.59 -14.73
CA ILE A 152 -19.28 -5.00 -14.12
C ILE A 152 -20.34 -4.79 -15.18
N GLU A 153 -21.60 -4.74 -14.74
CA GLU A 153 -22.66 -4.19 -15.56
C GLU A 153 -22.53 -2.66 -15.57
N ALA A 154 -22.51 -2.09 -16.76
CA ALA A 154 -22.41 -0.66 -16.99
C ALA A 154 -23.47 -0.22 -17.99
N THR A 155 -23.91 1.02 -17.89
CA THR A 155 -24.85 1.63 -18.84
C THR A 155 -24.08 2.51 -19.81
N PHE A 156 -24.28 2.29 -21.10
CA PHE A 156 -23.87 3.21 -22.14
C PHE A 156 -25.03 4.15 -22.43
N THR A 157 -24.72 5.44 -22.57
CA THR A 157 -25.66 6.49 -23.00
C THR A 157 -24.99 7.27 -24.13
N GLY A 158 -25.33 6.93 -25.36
CA GLY A 158 -24.92 7.66 -26.56
C GLY A 158 -26.00 8.61 -27.04
N ARG A 159 -25.75 9.29 -28.15
CA ARG A 159 -26.73 10.24 -28.74
C ARG A 159 -27.98 9.55 -29.29
N HIS A 160 -27.88 8.32 -29.81
CA HIS A 160 -29.00 7.59 -30.42
C HIS A 160 -29.58 6.47 -29.55
N GLU A 161 -28.82 5.95 -28.59
CA GLU A 161 -29.19 4.74 -27.87
C GLU A 161 -28.62 4.73 -26.45
N THR A 162 -29.37 4.12 -25.53
CA THR A 162 -28.94 3.83 -24.17
C THR A 162 -29.17 2.35 -23.88
N PHE A 163 -28.14 1.63 -23.46
CA PHE A 163 -28.23 0.18 -23.19
C PHE A 163 -27.28 -0.27 -22.07
N GLN A 164 -27.58 -1.42 -21.47
CA GLN A 164 -26.67 -2.08 -20.53
C GLN A 164 -25.65 -2.95 -21.26
N TYR A 165 -24.42 -2.99 -20.76
CA TYR A 165 -23.36 -3.85 -21.26
C TYR A 165 -22.44 -4.30 -20.13
N THR A 166 -21.78 -5.44 -20.35
CA THR A 166 -20.73 -5.90 -19.46
C THR A 166 -19.43 -5.17 -19.82
N LYS A 167 -19.02 -4.22 -18.96
CA LYS A 167 -17.74 -3.55 -19.09
C LYS A 167 -16.67 -4.44 -18.48
N LEU A 168 -15.70 -4.87 -19.28
CA LEU A 168 -14.46 -5.42 -18.72
C LEU A 168 -13.69 -4.23 -18.17
N LEU A 169 -13.65 -4.11 -16.85
CA LEU A 169 -13.04 -2.98 -16.18
C LEU A 169 -11.54 -2.97 -16.47
N ASP A 170 -11.11 -1.89 -17.12
CA ASP A 170 -9.73 -1.40 -17.02
C ASP A 170 -9.59 -0.52 -15.75
N ASP A 171 -10.73 -0.01 -15.28
CA ASP A 171 -10.97 1.09 -14.35
C ASP A 171 -11.13 0.62 -12.91
N ALA A 172 -10.25 -0.29 -12.56
CA ALA A 172 -9.44 0.12 -11.45
C ALA A 172 -8.16 0.74 -12.02
N TYR A 173 -8.15 2.07 -12.00
CA TYR A 173 -6.96 2.88 -11.72
C TYR A 173 -6.07 2.25 -10.59
N TYR A 174 -6.59 1.25 -9.86
CA TYR A 174 -5.94 0.39 -8.88
C TYR A 174 -5.87 -1.16 -9.12
N LEU A 175 -6.54 -1.80 -10.11
CA LEU A 175 -6.79 -3.28 -10.09
C LEU A 175 -6.74 -4.06 -11.43
N LEU A 176 -6.17 -3.53 -12.52
CA LEU A 176 -5.19 -4.38 -13.20
C LEU A 176 -3.96 -4.33 -12.30
N VAL A 177 -3.98 -5.12 -11.21
CA VAL A 177 -2.93 -5.05 -10.21
C VAL A 177 -1.71 -5.65 -10.89
N SER A 178 -0.87 -4.80 -11.48
CA SER A 178 0.52 -5.15 -11.66
C SER A 178 1.07 -5.33 -10.25
N LYS A 179 1.00 -6.56 -9.72
CA LYS A 179 1.37 -6.83 -8.36
C LYS A 179 2.88 -6.75 -8.29
N ARG A 180 3.35 -5.89 -7.40
CA ARG A 180 4.71 -5.93 -6.90
C ARG A 180 4.67 -6.89 -5.72
N LEU A 181 5.06 -8.14 -5.95
CA LEU A 181 5.01 -9.18 -4.93
C LEU A 181 6.00 -8.89 -3.80
N LYS A 182 5.66 -9.34 -2.58
CA LYS A 182 6.52 -9.19 -1.41
C LYS A 182 7.83 -9.94 -1.58
N CYS A 183 8.88 -9.44 -0.93
CA CYS A 183 10.17 -10.11 -0.91
C CYS A 183 10.04 -11.49 -0.27
N VAL A 184 10.64 -12.51 -0.90
CA VAL A 184 10.67 -13.89 -0.40
C VAL A 184 11.78 -14.11 0.63
N LYS A 185 12.75 -13.19 0.70
CA LYS A 185 13.89 -13.30 1.61
C LYS A 185 13.44 -13.06 3.06
N VAL A 186 14.13 -13.75 3.97
CA VAL A 186 13.91 -13.68 5.41
C VAL A 186 14.93 -12.71 6.02
N ILE A 187 14.48 -11.89 6.95
CA ILE A 187 15.31 -11.04 7.80
C ILE A 187 15.93 -11.92 8.89
N PRO A 188 17.28 -12.00 9.00
CA PRO A 188 17.96 -12.80 10.01
C PRO A 188 17.58 -12.40 11.45
N PRO A 189 17.70 -13.32 12.42
CA PRO A 189 17.59 -12.98 13.84
C PRO A 189 18.55 -11.86 14.24
N GLY A 190 18.04 -10.86 14.95
CA GLY A 190 18.85 -9.73 15.43
C GLY A 190 19.03 -8.60 14.42
N GLU A 191 18.53 -8.76 13.18
CA GLU A 191 18.55 -7.71 12.16
C GLU A 191 17.14 -7.14 11.92
N ILE A 192 17.08 -5.92 11.38
CA ILE A 192 15.82 -5.24 11.01
C ILE A 192 15.50 -5.34 9.51
N GLN A 193 16.48 -5.74 8.71
CA GLN A 193 16.39 -5.93 7.26
C GLN A 193 17.38 -7.02 6.84
N HIS A 194 17.18 -7.62 5.67
CA HIS A 194 18.17 -8.53 5.10
C HIS A 194 19.07 -7.78 4.11
N ASP A 195 20.23 -8.36 3.79
CA ASP A 195 21.13 -7.80 2.79
C ASP A 195 20.71 -8.10 1.34
N GLY A 196 21.17 -7.22 0.44
CA GLY A 196 20.99 -7.34 -1.00
C GLY A 196 19.59 -7.00 -1.51
N PRO A 197 19.34 -7.17 -2.82
CA PRO A 197 18.10 -6.73 -3.45
C PRO A 197 16.89 -7.54 -2.99
N HIS A 198 15.73 -6.88 -2.91
CA HIS A 198 14.46 -7.54 -2.62
C HIS A 198 13.96 -8.29 -3.86
N THR A 199 13.76 -9.59 -3.74
CA THR A 199 13.26 -10.48 -4.81
C THR A 199 12.04 -11.23 -4.32
N HIS A 200 11.05 -11.47 -5.18
CA HIS A 200 9.82 -12.19 -4.80
C HIS A 200 9.85 -13.69 -5.09
N SER A 201 10.95 -14.19 -5.67
CA SER A 201 11.18 -15.59 -5.95
C SER A 201 12.65 -15.93 -5.73
N LEU A 202 12.92 -17.15 -5.28
CA LEU A 202 14.26 -17.72 -5.21
C LEU A 202 14.71 -18.29 -6.56
N ASN A 203 13.79 -18.43 -7.52
CA ASN A 203 14.12 -18.89 -8.86
C ASN A 203 14.78 -17.75 -9.66
N PRO A 204 16.03 -17.91 -10.13
CA PRO A 204 16.71 -16.89 -10.92
C PRO A 204 16.05 -16.65 -12.29
N LYS A 205 15.20 -17.57 -12.76
CA LYS A 205 14.46 -17.46 -14.03
C LYS A 205 13.10 -16.77 -13.87
N VAL A 206 12.83 -16.13 -12.73
CA VAL A 206 11.57 -15.42 -12.52
C VAL A 206 11.40 -14.31 -13.56
N VAL A 207 10.31 -14.38 -14.31
CA VAL A 207 10.01 -13.39 -15.35
C VAL A 207 9.23 -12.25 -14.71
N HIS A 208 9.68 -11.03 -15.01
CA HIS A 208 8.90 -9.83 -14.77
C HIS A 208 8.30 -9.38 -16.10
N PHE A 209 7.09 -8.84 -16.10
CA PHE A 209 6.40 -8.41 -17.31
C PHE A 209 6.70 -6.95 -17.65
N CYS A 210 6.49 -6.62 -18.91
CA CYS A 210 6.61 -5.27 -19.45
C CYS A 210 5.57 -4.32 -18.81
N GLN A 211 5.99 -3.08 -18.54
CA GLN A 211 5.14 -2.07 -17.90
C GLN A 211 4.31 -1.26 -18.91
N ALA A 212 4.48 -1.54 -20.21
CA ALA A 212 3.68 -0.89 -21.24
C ALA A 212 2.21 -1.26 -21.09
N ARG A 213 1.34 -0.29 -21.34
CA ARG A 213 -0.11 -0.47 -21.37
C ARG A 213 -0.63 -0.19 -22.77
N CYS A 214 -1.63 -0.96 -23.19
CA CYS A 214 -2.40 -0.64 -24.38
C CYS A 214 -3.07 0.73 -24.21
N LYS A 215 -3.03 1.59 -25.21
CA LYS A 215 -3.59 2.96 -25.10
C LYS A 215 -5.11 3.02 -25.16
N TYR A 216 -5.76 1.94 -25.59
CA TYR A 216 -7.20 1.92 -25.85
C TYR A 216 -7.99 1.22 -24.75
N CYS A 217 -7.43 0.15 -24.17
CA CYS A 217 -8.02 -0.58 -23.04
C CYS A 217 -7.14 -0.54 -21.78
N SER A 218 -5.99 0.12 -21.77
CA SER A 218 -5.10 0.21 -20.58
C SER A 218 -4.56 -1.11 -20.02
N TYR A 219 -4.87 -2.27 -20.59
CA TYR A 219 -4.33 -3.56 -20.15
C TYR A 219 -2.80 -3.60 -20.34
N PHE A 220 -2.12 -4.26 -19.40
CA PHE A 220 -0.67 -4.39 -19.40
C PHE A 220 -0.18 -5.39 -20.44
N CYS A 221 0.99 -5.09 -20.99
CA CYS A 221 1.71 -6.01 -21.85
C CYS A 221 2.04 -7.31 -21.09
N THR A 222 1.64 -8.45 -21.64
CA THR A 222 1.86 -9.78 -21.06
C THR A 222 3.20 -10.39 -21.47
N LEU A 223 4.01 -9.67 -22.24
CA LEU A 223 5.36 -10.11 -22.62
C LEU A 223 6.39 -9.84 -21.51
N PRO A 224 7.49 -10.61 -21.48
CA PRO A 224 8.61 -10.36 -20.56
C PRO A 224 9.16 -8.94 -20.65
N LEU A 225 9.67 -8.42 -19.53
CA LEU A 225 10.36 -7.14 -19.46
C LEU A 225 11.54 -7.13 -20.43
N GLY A 226 11.59 -6.12 -21.30
CA GLY A 226 12.66 -5.99 -22.29
C GLY A 226 12.50 -6.90 -23.51
N HIS A 227 11.29 -7.42 -23.78
CA HIS A 227 11.00 -8.15 -25.01
C HIS A 227 11.42 -7.36 -26.26
N ALA A 228 11.94 -8.07 -27.27
CA ALA A 228 12.47 -7.46 -28.49
C ALA A 228 11.38 -7.09 -29.52
N GLN A 229 10.17 -7.62 -29.33
CA GLN A 229 9.03 -7.34 -30.19
C GLN A 229 8.71 -5.84 -30.17
N GLN A 230 8.53 -5.26 -31.36
CA GLN A 230 8.10 -3.87 -31.51
C GLN A 230 6.67 -3.66 -31.02
N GLU A 231 5.83 -4.68 -31.18
CA GLU A 231 4.43 -4.68 -30.75
C GLU A 231 4.31 -5.27 -29.34
N HIS A 232 3.47 -4.64 -28.52
CA HIS A 232 3.11 -5.15 -27.21
C HIS A 232 1.90 -6.07 -27.34
N ASP A 233 1.92 -7.18 -26.60
CA ASP A 233 0.83 -8.16 -26.57
C ASP A 233 0.06 -8.05 -25.25
N THR A 234 -1.25 -8.17 -25.28
CA THR A 234 -2.10 -8.07 -24.08
C THR A 234 -3.41 -8.84 -24.25
N ARG A 235 -4.02 -9.23 -23.13
CA ARG A 235 -5.43 -9.67 -23.09
C ARG A 235 -6.33 -8.45 -23.20
N HIS A 236 -6.49 -7.93 -24.40
CA HIS A 236 -7.29 -6.74 -24.71
C HIS A 236 -8.68 -6.76 -24.02
N GLY A 237 -9.10 -5.60 -23.50
CA GLY A 237 -10.41 -5.41 -22.87
C GLY A 237 -11.29 -4.38 -23.56
N SER A 238 -12.26 -3.83 -22.82
CA SER A 238 -13.15 -2.75 -23.28
C SER A 238 -12.34 -1.53 -23.71
N MET A 239 -12.72 -0.87 -24.81
CA MET A 239 -11.98 0.31 -25.31
C MET A 239 -12.33 1.59 -24.53
N SER A 240 -12.16 1.55 -23.21
CA SER A 240 -12.58 2.61 -22.29
C SER A 240 -11.85 3.93 -22.50
N GLN A 241 -10.72 3.92 -23.21
CA GLN A 241 -9.92 5.11 -23.54
C GLN A 241 -10.13 5.60 -24.98
N SER A 242 -11.15 5.11 -25.68
CA SER A 242 -11.48 5.52 -27.05
C SER A 242 -12.84 6.21 -27.15
N ARG A 243 -12.98 7.06 -28.16
CA ARG A 243 -14.25 7.65 -28.60
C ARG A 243 -14.39 7.46 -30.10
N TRP A 244 -15.62 7.36 -30.58
CA TRP A 244 -15.93 7.21 -31.99
C TRP A 244 -15.67 8.51 -32.75
N SER A 245 -15.10 8.40 -33.95
CA SER A 245 -15.19 9.44 -34.97
C SER A 245 -15.96 8.88 -36.15
N ILE A 246 -17.13 9.47 -36.41
CA ILE A 246 -17.96 9.14 -37.56
C ILE A 246 -17.93 10.33 -38.49
N ASP A 247 -17.64 10.05 -39.74
CA ASP A 247 -17.64 11.04 -40.79
C ASP A 247 -19.03 11.18 -41.41
N GLY A 248 -19.57 12.40 -41.42
CA GLY A 248 -20.91 12.71 -41.90
C GLY A 248 -21.55 13.85 -41.11
N PRO A 249 -22.75 14.30 -41.51
CA PRO A 249 -23.54 15.22 -40.69
C PRO A 249 -23.84 14.61 -39.31
N GLU A 250 -24.14 15.47 -38.34
CA GLU A 250 -24.24 15.11 -36.93
C GLU A 250 -25.29 14.02 -36.58
N ASP A 251 -26.23 13.77 -37.48
CA ASP A 251 -27.30 12.78 -37.36
C ASP A 251 -26.93 11.40 -37.91
N VAL A 252 -25.75 11.26 -38.51
CA VAL A 252 -25.25 9.97 -39.00
C VAL A 252 -24.85 9.08 -37.82
N SER A 253 -25.44 7.88 -37.79
CA SER A 253 -25.11 6.84 -36.82
C SER A 253 -24.39 5.68 -37.50
N LEU A 254 -23.37 5.12 -36.83
CA LEU A 254 -22.70 3.89 -37.22
C LEU A 254 -23.29 2.73 -36.43
N GLU A 255 -23.79 1.71 -37.13
CA GLU A 255 -24.30 0.50 -36.50
C GLU A 255 -23.23 -0.60 -36.48
N ILE A 256 -22.88 -1.09 -35.28
CA ILE A 256 -21.94 -2.20 -35.09
C ILE A 256 -22.55 -3.19 -34.12
N ALA A 257 -22.63 -4.46 -34.54
CA ALA A 257 -23.20 -5.54 -33.73
C ALA A 257 -24.61 -5.21 -33.18
N GLY A 258 -25.44 -4.52 -33.99
CA GLY A 258 -26.81 -4.15 -33.65
C GLY A 258 -26.94 -2.94 -32.71
N ARG A 259 -25.85 -2.18 -32.48
CA ARG A 259 -25.83 -0.99 -31.62
C ARG A 259 -25.46 0.24 -32.43
N ARG A 260 -26.12 1.37 -32.17
CA ARG A 260 -25.90 2.61 -32.91
C ARG A 260 -25.04 3.59 -32.11
N PHE A 261 -23.94 4.01 -32.73
CA PHE A 261 -22.99 4.98 -32.18
C PHE A 261 -23.01 6.27 -33.00
N SER A 262 -22.81 7.39 -32.34
CA SER A 262 -22.57 8.71 -32.95
C SER A 262 -21.11 9.13 -32.84
N SER A 263 -20.75 10.17 -33.59
CA SER A 263 -19.47 10.84 -33.41
C SER A 263 -19.34 11.33 -31.95
N ASN A 264 -18.16 11.12 -31.37
CA ASN A 264 -17.80 11.40 -29.99
C ASN A 264 -18.39 10.48 -28.89
N ASP A 265 -19.21 9.49 -29.24
CA ASP A 265 -19.67 8.47 -28.28
C ASP A 265 -18.49 7.65 -27.73
N GLU A 266 -18.66 7.08 -26.53
CA GLU A 266 -17.61 6.25 -25.89
C GLU A 266 -17.46 4.89 -26.56
N GLY A 267 -16.21 4.44 -26.73
CA GLY A 267 -15.90 3.13 -27.31
C GLY A 267 -15.90 1.97 -26.31
N ALA A 268 -16.06 2.25 -25.01
CA ALA A 268 -16.06 1.26 -23.93
C ALA A 268 -16.99 0.04 -24.14
N PRO A 269 -18.19 0.19 -24.77
CA PRO A 269 -19.07 -0.95 -25.06
C PRO A 269 -18.49 -1.99 -26.03
N MET A 270 -17.39 -1.68 -26.71
CA MET A 270 -16.71 -2.57 -27.65
C MET A 270 -15.37 -3.04 -27.09
N MET A 271 -15.02 -4.31 -27.35
CA MET A 271 -13.71 -4.86 -26.99
C MET A 271 -12.66 -4.56 -28.06
N CYS A 272 -11.45 -4.24 -27.62
CA CYS A 272 -10.34 -3.82 -28.48
C CYS A 272 -9.89 -4.91 -29.48
N ASN A 273 -9.99 -6.18 -29.11
CA ASN A 273 -9.70 -7.31 -30.01
C ASN A 273 -10.84 -7.67 -30.97
N LEU A 274 -12.09 -7.40 -30.59
CA LEU A 274 -13.26 -7.84 -31.37
C LEU A 274 -13.79 -6.80 -32.34
N PHE A 275 -13.58 -5.50 -32.09
CA PHE A 275 -14.16 -4.47 -32.95
C PHE A 275 -13.62 -4.53 -34.39
N CYS A 276 -12.31 -4.79 -34.56
CA CYS A 276 -11.69 -4.95 -35.88
C CYS A 276 -12.35 -6.06 -36.69
N GLN A 277 -12.69 -7.18 -36.02
CA GLN A 277 -13.34 -8.32 -36.65
C GLN A 277 -14.79 -7.98 -37.03
N ALA A 278 -15.52 -7.26 -36.18
CA ALA A 278 -16.91 -6.89 -36.41
C ALA A 278 -17.07 -5.87 -37.56
N MET A 279 -16.10 -4.97 -37.77
CA MET A 279 -16.19 -3.92 -38.80
C MET A 279 -15.70 -4.34 -40.19
N GLY A 280 -14.94 -5.44 -40.31
CA GLY A 280 -14.33 -5.81 -41.59
C GLY A 280 -13.36 -4.73 -42.09
N ARG A 281 -13.51 -4.26 -43.34
CA ARG A 281 -12.65 -3.21 -43.90
C ARG A 281 -12.95 -1.85 -43.26
N HIS A 282 -11.98 -1.32 -42.53
CA HIS A 282 -12.04 -0.02 -41.85
C HIS A 282 -10.72 0.73 -41.99
N VAL A 283 -10.75 2.03 -41.67
CA VAL A 283 -9.58 2.91 -41.60
C VAL A 283 -9.40 3.39 -40.18
N HIS A 284 -8.15 3.59 -39.74
CA HIS A 284 -7.88 4.21 -38.44
C HIS A 284 -7.62 5.69 -38.62
N ILE A 285 -7.94 6.51 -37.61
CA ILE A 285 -7.56 7.92 -37.57
C ILE A 285 -6.54 8.13 -36.46
N ALA A 286 -5.42 8.75 -36.81
CA ALA A 286 -4.40 9.17 -35.86
C ALA A 286 -4.15 10.67 -35.98
N LYS A 287 -3.50 11.25 -34.97
CA LYS A 287 -3.02 12.64 -35.06
C LYS A 287 -1.98 12.73 -36.17
N CYS A 288 -2.07 13.78 -36.96
CA CYS A 288 -1.02 14.12 -37.89
C CYS A 288 0.28 14.35 -37.11
N ARG A 289 1.38 13.82 -37.63
CA ARG A 289 2.72 13.91 -37.00
C ARG A 289 3.68 14.85 -37.74
N VAL A 290 3.20 15.53 -38.77
CA VAL A 290 3.97 16.55 -39.50
C VAL A 290 3.93 17.85 -38.71
N ASP A 291 5.06 18.55 -38.62
CA ASP A 291 5.19 19.79 -37.85
C ASP A 291 4.28 20.91 -38.38
N ASP A 292 4.17 21.01 -39.71
CA ASP A 292 3.17 21.85 -40.38
C ASP A 292 2.12 20.96 -41.07
N PRO A 293 0.91 20.83 -40.49
CA PRO A 293 -0.17 20.03 -41.07
C PRO A 293 -0.54 20.43 -42.49
N ALA A 294 -0.37 21.71 -42.87
CA ALA A 294 -0.65 22.19 -44.23
C ALA A 294 0.29 21.57 -45.29
N THR A 295 1.43 21.04 -44.86
CA THR A 295 2.42 20.36 -45.72
C THR A 295 2.23 18.84 -45.76
N CYS A 296 1.24 18.29 -45.04
CA CYS A 296 0.98 16.86 -45.03
C CYS A 296 0.30 16.42 -46.34
N ASN A 297 1.11 16.03 -47.32
CA ASN A 297 0.64 15.55 -48.63
C ASN A 297 0.17 14.09 -48.63
N GLY A 298 0.17 13.41 -47.48
CA GLY A 298 -0.11 11.98 -47.39
C GLY A 298 0.95 11.09 -48.07
N ASN A 299 0.73 9.77 -48.02
CA ASN A 299 1.48 8.74 -48.74
C ASN A 299 0.64 7.44 -48.81
N ASP A 300 1.22 6.34 -49.30
CA ASP A 300 0.55 5.03 -49.41
C ASP A 300 -0.04 4.48 -48.10
N GLN A 301 0.36 5.02 -46.95
CA GLN A 301 -0.08 4.59 -45.64
C GLN A 301 -0.87 5.67 -44.86
N ILE A 302 -0.93 6.90 -45.36
CA ILE A 302 -1.41 8.10 -44.66
C ILE A 302 -2.21 8.98 -45.64
N GLN A 303 -3.40 9.40 -45.26
CA GLN A 303 -4.14 10.44 -45.99
C GLN A 303 -4.58 11.52 -45.02
N HIS A 304 -4.15 12.76 -45.25
CA HIS A 304 -4.47 13.87 -44.37
C HIS A 304 -5.96 14.22 -44.40
N ILE A 305 -6.50 14.58 -43.25
CA ILE A 305 -7.90 14.97 -43.09
C ILE A 305 -7.99 16.48 -42.94
N HIS A 306 -8.48 17.15 -43.99
CA HIS A 306 -8.60 18.62 -44.01
C HIS A 306 -9.83 19.16 -43.26
N ARG A 307 -10.77 18.30 -42.87
CA ARG A 307 -11.98 18.66 -42.13
C ARG A 307 -11.82 18.44 -40.63
N ARG A 308 -12.63 19.16 -39.87
CA ARG A 308 -12.70 19.06 -38.40
C ARG A 308 -13.45 17.79 -38.01
N LEU A 309 -12.76 16.83 -37.38
CA LEU A 309 -13.35 15.59 -36.87
C LEU A 309 -13.19 15.48 -35.36
N HIS A 310 -14.28 15.09 -34.68
CA HIS A 310 -14.27 14.70 -33.28
C HIS A 310 -13.55 13.36 -33.07
N PRO A 311 -13.03 13.07 -31.86
CA PRO A 311 -12.82 14.01 -30.75
C PRO A 311 -11.73 15.05 -31.10
N ASP A 312 -11.73 16.17 -30.37
CA ASP A 312 -10.76 17.26 -30.53
C ASP A 312 -10.69 17.85 -31.95
N PRO A 313 -11.74 18.54 -32.44
CA PRO A 313 -11.85 18.96 -33.84
C PRO A 313 -10.73 19.87 -34.35
N ASP A 314 -10.04 20.57 -33.45
CA ASP A 314 -8.90 21.44 -33.77
C ASP A 314 -7.58 20.68 -33.97
N ASP A 315 -7.50 19.42 -33.51
CA ASP A 315 -6.30 18.61 -33.71
C ASP A 315 -6.25 18.09 -35.16
N PRO A 316 -5.16 18.35 -35.90
CA PRO A 316 -4.98 17.80 -37.24
C PRO A 316 -4.85 16.27 -37.22
N LYS A 317 -5.53 15.60 -38.14
CA LYS A 317 -5.66 14.14 -38.16
C LYS A 317 -5.37 13.55 -39.54
N ASP A 318 -4.96 12.30 -39.57
CA ASP A 318 -4.75 11.51 -40.78
C ASP A 318 -5.54 10.20 -40.71
N PHE A 319 -6.10 9.77 -41.83
CA PHE A 319 -6.42 8.36 -42.04
C PHE A 319 -5.12 7.58 -42.20
N VAL A 320 -4.99 6.46 -41.48
CA VAL A 320 -3.80 5.62 -41.53
C VAL A 320 -4.16 4.16 -41.75
N THR A 321 -3.28 3.44 -42.44
CA THR A 321 -3.41 1.99 -42.62
C THR A 321 -3.32 1.24 -41.29
N HIS A 322 -3.94 0.06 -41.23
CA HIS A 322 -3.95 -0.80 -40.06
C HIS A 322 -2.54 -1.12 -39.54
N SER A 323 -1.60 -1.46 -40.43
CA SER A 323 -0.21 -1.75 -40.05
C SER A 323 0.49 -0.53 -39.47
N LEU A 324 0.34 0.64 -40.12
CA LEU A 324 0.94 1.88 -39.63
C LEU A 324 0.33 2.31 -38.30
N PHE A 325 -0.98 2.11 -38.10
CA PHE A 325 -1.66 2.41 -36.85
C PHE A 325 -1.05 1.63 -35.68
N TRP A 326 -0.91 0.31 -35.81
CA TRP A 326 -0.35 -0.53 -34.74
C TRP A 326 1.14 -0.31 -34.53
N GLN A 327 1.91 -0.09 -35.59
CA GLN A 327 3.32 0.33 -35.48
C GLN A 327 3.44 1.67 -34.73
N ARG A 328 2.48 2.57 -34.95
CA ARG A 328 2.41 3.88 -34.31
C ARG A 328 1.80 3.87 -32.92
N ALA A 329 1.21 2.77 -32.45
CA ALA A 329 0.42 2.65 -31.21
C ALA A 329 1.30 2.87 -29.96
N GLY A 330 1.65 4.14 -29.87
CA GLY A 330 2.47 4.97 -29.02
C GLY A 330 1.67 6.24 -28.64
N ARG A 331 0.47 6.47 -29.22
CA ARG A 331 -0.75 7.23 -28.79
C ARG A 331 -1.74 7.29 -29.99
N VAL A 332 -3.06 7.47 -29.72
CA VAL A 332 -4.15 8.09 -30.57
C VAL A 332 -5.28 7.20 -31.17
N PHE A 333 -6.54 7.69 -30.96
CA PHE A 333 -7.93 7.49 -31.50
C PHE A 333 -8.34 6.27 -32.37
N VAL A 334 -9.59 5.84 -32.20
CA VAL A 334 -10.28 4.83 -33.02
C VAL A 334 -11.42 5.55 -33.75
N SER A 335 -11.53 5.34 -35.05
CA SER A 335 -12.56 5.95 -35.89
C SER A 335 -12.84 5.02 -37.06
N THR A 336 -13.96 5.13 -37.75
CA THR A 336 -14.17 4.35 -38.97
C THR A 336 -14.97 5.12 -40.00
N PHE A 337 -14.53 4.96 -41.26
CA PHE A 337 -15.26 5.30 -42.47
C PHE A 337 -16.04 4.05 -42.92
N CYS A 338 -17.35 4.19 -43.15
CA CYS A 338 -18.16 3.15 -43.78
C CYS A 338 -18.53 3.63 -45.19
N HIS A 339 -17.97 3.00 -46.23
CA HIS A 339 -18.56 3.07 -47.56
C HIS A 339 -19.72 2.06 -47.58
N GLN A 340 -20.95 2.51 -47.33
CA GLN A 340 -22.08 1.87 -48.02
C GLN A 340 -21.96 2.31 -49.48
N SER A 341 -21.58 1.38 -50.33
CA SER A 341 -21.68 1.53 -51.77
C SER A 341 -23.13 1.86 -52.12
N ASP A 342 -23.39 3.05 -52.64
CA ASP A 342 -23.95 3.19 -53.97
C ASP A 342 -23.88 4.64 -54.47
N SER A 343 -23.33 4.79 -55.69
CA SER A 343 -23.39 5.97 -56.56
C SER A 343 -22.68 7.27 -56.13
N LEU A 344 -21.37 7.35 -56.38
CA LEU A 344 -20.71 8.30 -57.30
C LEU A 344 -19.19 8.14 -57.17
N GLY A 345 -18.53 7.96 -58.30
CA GLY A 345 -17.15 7.50 -58.38
C GLY A 345 -16.08 8.52 -58.01
N GLN A 346 -14.89 7.96 -57.84
CA GLN A 346 -13.53 8.53 -57.87
C GLN A 346 -12.86 8.84 -56.52
N ASP A 347 -11.85 8.00 -56.27
CA ASP A 347 -10.59 8.27 -55.57
C ASP A 347 -10.52 8.23 -54.04
N LEU A 348 -10.60 7.01 -53.50
CA LEU A 348 -9.80 6.59 -52.35
C LEU A 348 -9.12 5.24 -52.65
N LYS A 349 -7.98 5.29 -53.36
CA LYS A 349 -7.08 4.15 -53.54
C LYS A 349 -5.99 4.17 -52.47
N ILE A 350 -6.31 3.77 -51.24
CA ILE A 350 -5.30 3.28 -50.31
C ILE A 350 -5.27 1.76 -50.44
N PRO A 351 -4.27 1.16 -51.11
CA PRO A 351 -4.18 -0.29 -51.22
C PRO A 351 -3.82 -0.88 -49.85
N ILE A 352 -4.83 -1.38 -49.12
CA ILE A 352 -4.63 -2.22 -47.94
C ILE A 352 -4.06 -3.55 -48.45
N ARG A 353 -2.73 -3.70 -48.41
CA ARG A 353 -2.06 -4.98 -48.71
C ARG A 353 -2.49 -6.02 -47.68
N GLU A 354 -3.21 -7.03 -48.15
CA GLU A 354 -3.50 -8.26 -47.42
C GLU A 354 -2.18 -8.91 -46.96
N ARG A 355 -2.05 -9.16 -45.66
CA ARG A 355 -1.22 -10.25 -45.17
C ARG A 355 -2.13 -11.27 -44.52
N ASN A 356 -2.43 -12.31 -45.29
CA ASN A 356 -2.84 -13.61 -44.76
C ASN A 356 -1.81 -14.09 -43.75
N ARG A 357 -2.23 -14.26 -42.49
CA ARG A 357 -1.98 -15.47 -41.69
C ARG A 357 -2.82 -15.45 -40.42
#